data_AF-A0AAD3D6C1-F1
#
_entry.id   AF-A0AAD3D6C1-F1
#
_cell.length_a   1.000
_cell.length_b   1.000
_cell.length_c   1.000
_cell.angle_alpha   90.00
_cell.angle_beta   90.00
_cell.angle_gamma   90.00
#
_symmetry.space_group_name_H-M   'P 1'
#
loop_
_entity.id
_entity.type
_entity.pdbx_description
1 polymer ?
#
loop_
_entity_poly.entity_id
_entity_poly.type
_entity_poly.pdbx_seq_one_letter_code
_entity_poly.pdbx_strand_id
1 'polypeptide(L)' 'MKSLLPIVLLLGTLMASNGQRKILPDHKILNDYDLALPFSYVELDSLPKTFSWNNVNGTNFLTRSLNQHLPQVSVS' A
#
# COMPACT_ATOMS: atom_id res chain seq x y z
N MET A 1 -7.11 47.85 12.63
CA MET A 1 -6.85 46.98 11.46
C MET A 1 -7.34 45.58 11.81
N LYS A 2 -8.27 45.00 11.05
CA LYS A 2 -8.89 43.69 11.35
C LYS A 2 -8.05 42.59 10.68
N SER A 3 -7.57 41.62 11.47
CA SER A 3 -6.67 40.56 11.01
C SER A 3 -7.35 39.63 10.00
N LEU A 4 -6.70 39.41 8.85
CA LEU A 4 -7.15 38.52 7.77
C LEU A 4 -6.68 37.06 7.95
N LEU A 5 -5.92 36.79 9.01
CA LEU A 5 -5.40 35.45 9.35
C LEU A 5 -6.45 34.32 9.33
N PRO A 6 -7.68 34.48 9.86
CA PRO A 6 -8.64 33.36 9.86
C PRO A 6 -9.14 33.00 8.46
N ILE A 7 -9.19 33.96 7.52
CA ILE A 7 -9.64 33.72 6.14
C ILE A 7 -8.58 32.95 5.36
N VAL A 8 -7.30 33.30 5.55
CA VAL A 8 -6.18 32.61 4.90
C VAL A 8 -6.06 31.15 5.37
N LEU A 9 -6.28 30.91 6.67
CA LEU A 9 -6.24 29.55 7.22
C LEU A 9 -7.40 28.68 6.70
N LEU A 10 -8.59 29.26 6.55
CA LEU A 10 -9.75 28.57 6.01
C LEU A 10 -9.56 28.23 4.51
N LEU A 11 -8.93 29.13 3.74
CA LEU A 11 -8.66 28.92 2.32
C LEU A 11 -7.58 27.85 2.08
N GLY A 12 -6.54 27.80 2.92
CA GLY A 12 -5.47 26.80 2.82
C GLY A 12 -5.95 25.37 3.09
N THR A 13 -6.97 25.20 3.93
CA THR A 13 -7.51 23.87 4.28
C THR A 13 -8.37 23.30 3.15
N LEU A 14 -9.05 24.14 2.37
CA LEU A 14 -9.87 23.68 1.23
C LEU A 14 -9.02 23.17 0.04
N MET A 15 -7.78 23.63 -0.06
CA MET A 15 -6.88 23.30 -1.19
C MET A 15 -6.05 22.03 -0.96
N ALA A 16 -6.09 21.45 0.24
CA ALA A 16 -5.27 20.31 0.64
C ALA A 16 -6.08 19.01 0.69
N SER A 17 -6.59 18.55 -0.45
CA SER A 17 -7.12 17.18 -0.57
C SER A 17 -7.22 16.76 -2.03
N ASN A 18 -6.08 16.56 -2.69
CA ASN A 18 -6.07 15.81 -3.96
C ASN A 18 -4.79 14.97 -4.01
N GLY A 19 -4.79 13.84 -3.29
CA GLY A 19 -3.81 12.78 -3.56
C GLY A 19 -3.97 12.35 -5.01
N GLN A 20 -3.02 12.71 -5.87
CA GLN A 20 -3.15 12.50 -7.31
C GLN A 20 -2.97 11.03 -7.65
N ARG A 21 -4.07 10.28 -7.72
CA ARG A 21 -4.08 8.96 -8.37
C ARG A 21 -4.04 9.21 -9.88
N LYS A 22 -2.87 8.99 -10.49
CA LYS A 22 -2.74 9.02 -11.95
C LYS A 22 -3.30 7.71 -12.52
N ILE A 23 -4.50 7.76 -13.10
CA ILE A 23 -5.04 6.65 -13.89
C ILE A 23 -4.39 6.75 -15.27
N LEU A 24 -3.61 5.74 -15.65
CA LEU A 24 -3.00 5.69 -16.98
C LEU A 24 -4.11 5.46 -18.04
N PRO A 25 -3.96 6.00 -19.26
CA PRO A 25 -4.83 5.62 -20.38
C PRO A 25 -4.89 4.09 -20.47
N ASP A 26 -6.10 3.55 -20.66
CA ASP A 26 -6.40 2.10 -20.72
C ASP A 26 -6.31 1.29 -19.42
N HIS A 27 -5.90 1.89 -18.29
CA HIS A 27 -5.90 1.25 -16.97
C HIS A 27 -7.16 1.61 -16.16
N LYS A 28 -8.35 1.32 -16.72
CA LYS A 28 -9.66 1.65 -16.12
C LYS A 28 -10.06 0.73 -14.96
N ILE A 29 -9.47 -0.45 -14.88
CA ILE A 29 -9.75 -1.45 -13.84
C ILE A 29 -8.77 -1.22 -12.70
N LEU A 30 -9.30 -0.89 -11.51
CA LEU A 30 -8.49 -0.62 -10.32
C LEU A 30 -8.13 -1.90 -9.56
N ASN A 31 -9.05 -2.85 -9.53
CA ASN A 31 -8.82 -4.18 -9.00
C ASN A 31 -9.54 -5.17 -9.91
N ASP A 32 -8.88 -6.26 -10.24
CA ASP A 32 -9.41 -7.33 -11.06
C ASP A 32 -9.48 -8.60 -10.20
N TYR A 33 -10.69 -9.08 -9.95
CA TYR A 33 -10.95 -10.24 -9.11
C TYR A 33 -12.01 -11.11 -9.78
N ASP A 34 -11.65 -12.34 -10.12
CA ASP A 34 -12.60 -13.32 -10.66
C ASP A 34 -13.35 -14.08 -9.56
N LEU A 35 -12.80 -14.10 -8.34
CA LEU A 35 -13.25 -14.93 -7.23
C LEU A 35 -13.39 -14.13 -5.93
N ALA A 36 -14.12 -14.71 -4.98
CA ALA A 36 -14.21 -14.20 -3.62
C ALA A 36 -12.81 -14.07 -2.99
N LEU A 37 -12.59 -12.97 -2.28
CA LEU A 37 -11.31 -12.70 -1.63
C LEU A 37 -11.20 -13.53 -0.34
N PRO A 38 -10.00 -14.04 0.02
CA PRO A 38 -9.83 -14.89 1.20
C PRO A 38 -10.40 -14.34 2.50
N PHE A 39 -10.36 -13.02 2.69
CA PHE A 39 -10.93 -12.40 3.90
C PHE A 39 -12.46 -12.57 4.02
N SER A 40 -13.17 -12.87 2.92
CA SER A 40 -14.63 -12.99 2.93
C SER A 40 -15.14 -14.37 3.36
N TYR A 41 -14.27 -15.38 3.47
CA TYR A 41 -14.64 -16.75 3.86
C TYR A 41 -13.69 -17.39 4.88
N VAL A 42 -12.67 -16.65 5.35
CA VAL A 42 -11.77 -17.09 6.42
C VAL A 42 -12.20 -16.45 7.74
N GLU A 43 -12.52 -17.26 8.73
CA GLU A 43 -12.88 -16.81 10.07
C GLU A 43 -11.65 -16.24 10.80
N LEU A 44 -11.82 -15.07 11.43
CA LEU A 44 -10.72 -14.39 12.12
C LEU A 44 -10.12 -15.24 13.26
N ASP A 45 -10.96 -15.98 13.97
CA ASP A 45 -10.54 -16.84 15.09
C ASP A 45 -9.72 -18.05 14.64
N SER A 46 -9.73 -18.38 13.33
CA SER A 46 -8.91 -19.44 12.76
C SER A 46 -7.47 -19.00 12.44
N LEU A 47 -7.21 -17.68 12.46
CA LEU A 47 -5.89 -17.14 12.13
C LEU A 47 -4.90 -17.34 13.28
N PRO A 48 -3.62 -17.64 12.97
CA PRO A 48 -2.60 -17.75 14.00
C PRO A 48 -2.32 -16.39 14.67
N LYS A 49 -2.07 -16.41 15.99
CA LYS A 49 -1.68 -15.21 16.74
C LYS A 49 -0.38 -14.58 16.24
N THR A 50 0.51 -15.39 15.67
CA THR A 50 1.79 -14.98 15.12
C THR A 50 2.04 -15.73 13.82
N PHE A 51 2.46 -15.02 12.78
CA PHE A 51 2.73 -15.61 11.48
C PHE A 51 3.95 -14.94 10.84
N SER A 52 4.75 -15.71 10.13
CA SER A 52 5.88 -15.19 9.38
C SER A 52 6.16 -16.04 8.14
N TRP A 53 6.20 -15.38 6.97
CA TRP A 53 6.55 -16.01 5.70
C TRP A 53 7.99 -16.54 5.65
N ASN A 54 8.86 -16.13 6.60
CA ASN A 54 10.22 -16.65 6.68
C ASN A 54 10.28 -18.12 7.12
N ASN A 55 9.20 -18.65 7.71
CA ASN A 55 9.13 -20.02 8.21
C ASN A 55 7.66 -20.48 8.27
N VAL A 56 7.18 -21.04 7.17
CA VAL A 56 5.94 -21.81 7.14
C VAL A 56 6.32 -23.28 7.04
N ASN A 57 6.17 -24.01 8.14
CA ASN A 57 6.52 -25.42 8.26
C ASN A 57 7.96 -25.76 7.79
N GLY A 58 8.95 -24.96 8.20
CA GLY A 58 10.35 -25.13 7.82
C GLY A 58 10.73 -24.53 6.46
N THR A 59 9.75 -24.00 5.70
CA THR A 59 10.00 -23.41 4.37
C THR A 59 9.99 -21.88 4.44
N ASN A 60 11.00 -21.25 3.85
CA ASN A 60 11.13 -19.79 3.76
C ASN A 60 10.65 -19.29 2.39
N PHE A 61 9.67 -18.39 2.40
CA PHE A 61 9.05 -17.81 1.20
C PHE A 61 9.51 -16.37 0.91
N LEU A 62 10.42 -15.81 1.71
CA LEU A 62 10.94 -14.46 1.51
C LEU A 62 12.00 -14.43 0.40
N THR A 63 11.85 -13.53 -0.55
CA THR A 63 12.93 -13.15 -1.46
C THR A 63 14.08 -12.52 -0.68
N ARG A 64 15.32 -12.67 -1.18
CA ARG A 64 16.50 -12.05 -0.59
C ARG A 64 16.34 -10.53 -0.44
N SER A 65 16.72 -9.98 0.72
CA SER A 65 16.80 -8.54 0.93
C SER A 65 17.88 -7.93 0.03
N LEU A 66 17.49 -6.94 -0.77
CA LEU A 66 18.38 -6.22 -1.69
C LEU A 66 18.57 -4.78 -1.20
N ASN A 67 19.71 -4.19 -1.55
CA ASN A 67 19.98 -2.77 -1.33
C ASN A 67 19.97 -2.02 -2.66
N GLN A 68 18.94 -1.18 -2.88
CA GLN A 68 18.77 -0.36 -4.08
C GLN A 68 19.95 0.58 -4.36
N HIS A 69 20.65 1.04 -3.32
CA HIS A 69 21.72 2.03 -3.45
C HIS A 69 23.04 1.43 -3.91
N LEU A 70 23.20 0.10 -3.83
CA LEU A 70 24.37 -0.58 -4.33
C LEU A 70 24.17 -0.93 -5.81
N PRO A 71 25.22 -0.84 -6.65
CA PRO A 71 25.14 -1.28 -8.02
C PRO A 71 24.70 -2.75 -8.07
N GLN A 72 23.73 -3.02 -8.94
CA GLN A 72 23.06 -4.31 -9.03
C GLN A 72 24.05 -5.36 -9.57
N VAL A 73 24.46 -6.32 -8.74
CA VAL A 73 25.22 -7.48 -9.22
C VAL A 73 24.22 -8.49 -9.76
N SER A 74 23.98 -8.47 -11.07
CA SER A 74 23.26 -9.54 -11.78
C SER A 74 24.15 -10.78 -11.78
N VAL A 75 23.79 -11.78 -10.99
CA VAL A 75 24.37 -13.12 -11.13
C VAL A 75 23.63 -13.77 -12.31
N SER A 76 24.33 -13.95 -13.42
CA SER A 76 23.91 -14.76 -14.57
C SER A 76 23.91 -16.25 -14.22
#